data_AF-A0A812GFL4-F1
#
_entry.id   AF-A0A812GFL4-F1
#
_cell.length_a   1.000
_cell.length_b   1.000
_cell.length_c   1.000
_cell.angle_alpha   90.00
_cell.angle_beta   90.00
_cell.angle_gamma   90.00
#
_symmetry.space_group_name_H-M   'P 1'
#
loop_
_entity.id
_entity.type
_entity.pdbx_description
1 polymer ?
#
loop_
_entity_poly.entity_id
_entity_poly.type
_entity_poly.pdbx_seq_one_letter_code
_entity_poly.pdbx_strand_id
1 'polypeptide(L)'
;MCLVAITRQVRLTMMIKISVDRQSERGVIDSLKAMALTKKRRKRLLDKAAKGSVQTSRQNQRAQRTPEGNRWKKRAGTSRKKMQVRLAKLLTVTSNDGNVASIGWRKRETARIASKQHHGYRQRHTRSAAIKALRNEKE
;
A
#
# COMPACT_ATOMS: atom_id res chain seq x y z
N MET A 1 34.89 67.78 -15.73
CA MET A 1 34.53 67.21 -17.04
C MET A 1 35.09 65.80 -17.15
N CYS A 2 34.22 64.78 -17.08
CA CYS A 2 34.26 63.56 -17.89
C CYS A 2 33.10 62.66 -17.43
N LEU A 3 32.00 62.69 -18.18
CA LEU A 3 31.00 61.63 -18.21
C LEU A 3 31.59 60.42 -18.95
N VAL A 4 31.23 59.20 -18.56
CA VAL A 4 30.58 58.19 -19.43
C VAL A 4 30.08 57.02 -18.57
N ALA A 5 28.83 56.65 -18.86
CA ALA A 5 28.04 55.57 -18.28
C ALA A 5 28.60 54.17 -18.58
N ILE A 6 27.98 53.12 -18.01
CA ILE A 6 27.55 51.86 -18.66
C ILE A 6 27.32 50.80 -17.56
N THR A 7 26.09 50.75 -17.02
CA THR A 7 25.00 49.79 -17.32
C THR A 7 24.94 48.58 -16.38
N ARG A 8 23.92 48.61 -15.53
CA ARG A 8 22.96 47.51 -15.22
C ARG A 8 23.50 46.08 -15.41
N GLN A 9 23.93 45.46 -14.32
CA GLN A 9 23.94 44.01 -14.23
C GLN A 9 22.52 43.54 -13.92
N VAL A 10 21.81 43.19 -14.99
CA VAL A 10 20.44 42.68 -15.00
C VAL A 10 20.37 41.40 -14.15
N ARG A 11 19.53 41.43 -13.11
CA ARG A 11 19.04 40.24 -12.41
C ARG A 11 18.32 39.33 -13.41
N LEU A 12 18.99 38.27 -13.84
CA LEU A 12 18.36 37.14 -14.52
C LEU A 12 17.76 36.21 -13.45
N THR A 13 16.57 36.54 -12.95
CA THR A 13 15.67 35.54 -12.39
C THR A 13 15.20 34.65 -13.53
N MET A 14 15.94 33.58 -13.80
CA MET A 14 15.50 32.51 -14.69
C MET A 14 14.26 31.86 -14.08
N MET A 15 13.09 32.23 -14.60
CA MET A 15 11.81 31.64 -14.25
C MET A 15 11.73 30.30 -14.99
N ILE A 16 11.95 29.20 -14.28
CA ILE A 16 11.75 27.85 -14.83
C ILE A 16 10.25 27.70 -15.11
N LYS A 17 9.89 27.71 -16.40
CA LYS A 17 8.51 27.46 -16.85
C LYS A 17 8.33 25.96 -17.01
N ILE A 18 7.58 25.34 -16.09
CA ILE A 18 7.16 23.95 -16.17
C ILE A 18 5.73 23.94 -16.70
N SER A 19 5.49 23.41 -17.90
CA SER A 19 4.14 23.19 -18.42
C SER A 19 3.61 21.85 -17.91
N VAL A 20 2.55 21.89 -17.10
CA VAL A 20 1.88 20.69 -16.57
C VAL A 20 0.43 20.67 -17.04
N ASP A 21 -0.09 19.48 -17.33
CA ASP A 21 -1.51 19.28 -17.65
C ASP A 21 -2.40 19.58 -16.42
N ARG A 22 -3.65 19.99 -16.63
CA ARG A 22 -4.54 20.47 -15.56
C ARG A 22 -4.81 19.40 -14.48
N GLN A 23 -4.82 18.11 -14.82
CA GLN A 23 -4.96 17.04 -13.83
C GLN A 23 -3.68 16.84 -13.01
N SER A 24 -2.52 16.94 -13.67
CA SER A 24 -1.22 16.82 -13.00
C SER A 24 -0.91 18.03 -12.13
N GLU A 25 -1.31 19.24 -12.54
CA GLU A 25 -1.25 20.45 -11.73
C GLU A 25 -2.03 20.29 -10.41
N ARG A 26 -3.24 19.73 -10.47
CA ARG A 26 -4.07 19.50 -9.27
C ARG A 26 -3.41 18.52 -8.29
N GLY A 27 -2.84 17.44 -8.81
CA GLY A 27 -2.09 16.46 -8.01
C GLY A 27 -0.83 17.07 -7.34
N VAL A 28 -0.12 17.94 -8.05
CA VAL A 28 1.03 18.68 -7.51
C VAL A 28 0.58 19.66 -6.42
N ILE A 29 -0.50 20.42 -6.64
CA ILE A 29 -1.06 21.36 -5.66
C ILE A 29 -1.53 20.60 -4.41
N ASP A 30 -2.18 19.46 -4.56
CA ASP A 30 -2.65 18.65 -3.43
C ASP A 30 -1.48 18.04 -2.65
N SER A 31 -0.40 17.67 -3.34
CA SER A 31 0.86 17.23 -2.72
C SER A 31 1.53 18.37 -1.95
N LEU A 32 1.62 19.56 -2.53
CA LEU A 32 2.16 20.76 -1.87
C LEU A 32 1.32 21.17 -0.65
N LYS A 33 0.00 21.15 -0.77
CA LYS A 33 -0.92 21.36 0.36
C LYS A 33 -0.72 20.30 1.44
N ALA A 34 -0.54 19.03 1.04
CA ALA A 34 -0.26 17.96 1.99
C ALA A 34 1.08 18.15 2.71
N MET A 35 2.12 18.64 2.01
CA MET A 35 3.41 19.00 2.61
C MET A 35 3.31 20.20 3.55
N ALA A 36 2.45 21.17 3.25
CA ALA A 36 2.19 22.32 4.10
C ALA A 36 1.40 21.99 5.38
N LEU A 37 0.83 20.78 5.50
CA LEU A 37 0.13 20.34 6.71
C LEU A 37 1.11 20.08 7.86
N THR A 38 0.75 20.54 9.06
CA THR A 38 1.45 20.19 10.29
C THR A 38 1.49 18.66 10.48
N LYS A 39 2.58 18.13 11.07
CA LYS A 39 2.77 16.69 11.30
C LYS A 39 1.56 16.04 12.00
N LYS A 40 0.93 16.75 12.94
CA LYS A 40 -0.29 16.30 13.65
C LYS A 40 -1.48 16.13 12.71
N ARG A 41 -1.71 17.07 11.79
CA ARG A 41 -2.80 16.97 10.80
C ARG A 41 -2.54 15.85 9.79
N ARG A 42 -1.31 15.71 9.30
CA ARG A 42 -0.94 14.61 8.40
C ARG A 42 -1.16 13.23 9.03
N LYS A 43 -0.69 13.04 10.27
CA LYS A 43 -0.95 11.79 11.02
C LYS A 43 -2.43 11.47 11.13
N ARG A 44 -3.26 12.45 11.49
CA ARG A 44 -4.73 12.27 11.59
C ARG A 44 -5.35 11.89 10.24
N LEU A 45 -4.94 12.54 9.16
CA LEU A 45 -5.46 12.24 7.82
C LEU A 45 -5.08 10.83 7.37
N LEU A 46 -3.81 10.47 7.50
CA LEU A 46 -3.31 9.14 7.18
C LEU A 46 -3.97 8.06 8.04
N ASP A 47 -4.20 8.32 9.33
CA ASP A 47 -4.89 7.38 10.22
C ASP A 47 -6.33 7.12 9.76
N LYS A 48 -7.07 8.17 9.37
CA LYS A 48 -8.41 8.04 8.80
C LYS A 48 -8.40 7.23 7.49
N ALA A 49 -7.51 7.56 6.57
CA ALA A 49 -7.38 6.85 5.29
C ALA A 49 -7.00 5.37 5.50
N ALA A 50 -6.07 5.11 6.42
CA ALA A 50 -5.64 3.75 6.75
C ALA A 50 -6.77 2.94 7.40
N LYS A 51 -7.56 3.54 8.30
CA LYS A 51 -8.75 2.90 8.89
C LYS A 51 -9.81 2.58 7.83
N GLY A 52 -10.06 3.48 6.89
CA GLY A 52 -10.94 3.23 5.75
C GLY A 52 -10.46 2.05 4.91
N SER A 53 -9.16 2.03 4.58
CA SER A 53 -8.52 0.93 3.83
C SER A 53 -8.61 -0.41 4.58
N VAL A 54 -8.42 -0.42 5.91
CA VAL A 54 -8.62 -1.60 6.76
C VAL A 54 -10.07 -2.09 6.68
N GLN A 55 -11.05 -1.17 6.75
CA GLN A 55 -12.46 -1.53 6.69
C GLN A 55 -12.83 -2.15 5.34
N THR A 56 -12.42 -1.54 4.24
CA THR A 56 -12.64 -2.07 2.89
C THR A 56 -11.98 -3.44 2.72
N SER A 57 -10.71 -3.58 3.15
CA SER A 57 -9.99 -4.85 3.08
C SER A 57 -10.66 -5.95 3.91
N ARG A 58 -11.17 -5.62 5.10
CA ARG A 58 -11.94 -6.55 5.95
C ARG A 58 -13.25 -6.99 5.28
N GLN A 59 -13.97 -6.07 4.64
CA GLN A 59 -15.18 -6.39 3.88
C GLN A 59 -14.85 -7.31 2.72
N ASN A 60 -13.82 -6.99 1.94
CA ASN A 60 -13.35 -7.82 0.83
C ASN A 60 -12.96 -9.23 1.29
N GLN A 61 -12.18 -9.36 2.37
CA GLN A 61 -11.83 -10.67 2.94
C GLN A 61 -13.06 -11.48 3.37
N ARG A 62 -14.04 -10.85 4.03
CA ARG A 62 -15.29 -11.51 4.42
C ARG A 62 -16.07 -11.99 3.20
N ALA A 63 -16.09 -11.19 2.14
CA ALA A 63 -16.68 -11.53 0.84
C ALA A 63 -15.82 -12.48 -0.02
N GLN A 64 -14.72 -13.02 0.51
CA GLN A 64 -13.79 -13.88 -0.22
C GLN A 64 -13.25 -13.23 -1.51
N ARG A 65 -12.84 -11.97 -1.38
CA ARG A 65 -12.16 -11.18 -2.40
C ARG A 65 -10.77 -10.75 -1.92
N THR A 66 -9.88 -10.44 -2.86
CA THR A 66 -8.55 -9.87 -2.60
C THR A 66 -8.68 -8.46 -2.03
N PRO A 67 -7.61 -7.87 -1.47
CA PRO A 67 -7.63 -6.47 -1.03
C PRO A 67 -8.14 -5.50 -2.12
N GLU A 68 -7.77 -5.75 -3.38
CA GLU A 68 -8.21 -5.01 -4.57
C GLU A 68 -9.66 -5.31 -5.01
N GLY A 69 -10.38 -6.20 -4.31
CA GLY A 69 -11.77 -6.54 -4.62
C GLY A 69 -11.97 -7.64 -5.67
N ASN A 70 -10.89 -8.21 -6.22
CA ASN A 70 -10.97 -9.31 -7.17
C ASN A 70 -11.32 -10.64 -6.50
N ARG A 71 -11.86 -11.62 -7.23
CA ARG A 71 -12.08 -12.96 -6.67
C ARG A 71 -10.74 -13.64 -6.40
N TRP A 72 -10.64 -14.40 -5.29
CA TRP A 72 -9.47 -15.23 -5.03
C TRP A 72 -9.30 -16.29 -6.11
N LYS A 73 -8.05 -16.54 -6.52
CA LYS A 73 -7.72 -17.76 -7.26
C LYS A 73 -8.00 -18.98 -6.38
N LYS A 74 -8.29 -20.13 -7.03
CA LYS A 74 -8.47 -21.40 -6.31
C LYS A 74 -7.23 -21.68 -5.45
N ARG A 75 -7.44 -22.16 -4.22
CA ARG A 75 -6.35 -22.52 -3.31
C ARG A 75 -5.48 -23.59 -3.96
N ALA A 76 -4.17 -23.46 -3.83
CA ALA A 76 -3.18 -24.41 -4.36
C ALA A 76 -3.16 -25.79 -3.68
N GLY A 77 -4.09 -26.09 -2.77
CA GLY A 77 -4.17 -27.39 -2.10
C GLY A 77 -5.63 -27.76 -1.84
N THR A 78 -5.86 -28.98 -1.37
CA THR A 78 -7.18 -29.63 -1.24
C THR A 78 -8.10 -29.04 -0.18
N SER A 79 -7.59 -28.15 0.67
CA SER A 79 -8.39 -27.61 1.77
C SER A 79 -9.60 -26.82 1.26
N ARG A 80 -10.79 -27.28 1.63
CA ARG A 80 -12.08 -26.59 1.40
C ARG A 80 -12.26 -25.34 2.26
N LYS A 81 -11.28 -24.98 3.11
CA LYS A 81 -11.33 -23.78 3.94
C LYS A 81 -11.21 -22.53 3.07
N LYS A 82 -12.08 -21.55 3.36
CA LYS A 82 -12.05 -20.19 2.82
C LYS A 82 -10.66 -19.54 2.94
N MET A 83 -10.34 -18.60 2.07
CA MET A 83 -9.12 -17.80 2.19
C MET A 83 -9.21 -16.88 3.39
N GLN A 84 -8.11 -16.76 4.13
CA GLN A 84 -7.92 -15.83 5.24
C GLN A 84 -8.98 -15.89 6.35
N VAL A 85 -9.45 -17.10 6.67
CA VAL A 85 -10.43 -17.34 7.75
C VAL A 85 -9.97 -16.69 9.06
N ARG A 86 -10.85 -15.86 9.65
CA ARG A 86 -10.62 -15.13 10.91
C ARG A 86 -9.44 -14.16 10.91
N LEU A 87 -8.76 -13.92 9.78
CA LEU A 87 -7.66 -12.95 9.69
C LEU A 87 -8.17 -11.51 9.54
N ALA A 88 -9.39 -11.31 9.01
CA ALA A 88 -9.96 -9.97 8.82
C ALA A 88 -10.05 -9.18 10.13
N LYS A 89 -10.53 -9.79 11.21
CA LYS A 89 -10.62 -9.12 12.51
C LYS A 89 -9.25 -8.70 13.09
N LEU A 90 -8.17 -9.32 12.63
CA LEU A 90 -6.81 -9.08 13.12
C LEU A 90 -6.04 -8.04 12.28
N LEU A 91 -6.57 -7.66 11.11
CA LEU A 91 -5.99 -6.62 10.26
C LEU A 91 -6.18 -5.27 10.94
N THR A 92 -5.11 -4.51 11.14
CA THR A 92 -5.12 -3.20 11.80
C THR A 92 -4.06 -2.28 11.21
N VAL A 93 -4.19 -0.99 11.46
CA VAL A 93 -3.08 -0.03 11.30
C VAL A 93 -1.99 -0.41 12.31
N THR A 94 -0.75 -0.57 11.84
CA THR A 94 0.40 -0.99 12.65
C THR A 94 1.31 0.16 13.02
N SER A 95 1.53 1.11 12.10
CA SER A 95 2.37 2.29 12.33
C SER A 95 1.88 3.48 11.50
N ASN A 96 2.17 4.70 11.98
CA ASN A 96 1.89 5.93 11.27
C ASN A 96 2.87 7.03 11.70
N ASP A 97 3.77 7.38 10.78
CA ASP A 97 4.84 8.35 11.03
C ASP A 97 4.47 9.77 10.56
N GLY A 98 3.30 9.93 9.93
CA GLY A 98 2.82 11.19 9.36
C GLY A 98 3.22 11.39 7.90
N ASN A 99 4.07 10.52 7.37
CA ASN A 99 4.38 10.41 5.94
C ASN A 99 3.83 9.10 5.36
N VAL A 100 4.01 8.00 6.10
CA VAL A 100 3.58 6.66 5.74
C VAL A 100 2.74 6.09 6.86
N ALA A 101 1.66 5.40 6.50
CA ALA A 101 0.88 4.57 7.40
C ALA A 101 0.91 3.14 6.89
N SER A 102 1.27 2.20 7.78
CA SER A 102 1.35 0.79 7.47
C SER A 102 0.15 0.05 8.02
N ILE A 103 -0.40 -0.85 7.23
CA ILE A 103 -1.54 -1.71 7.58
C ILE A 103 -1.06 -3.15 7.53
N GLY A 104 -1.44 -3.95 8.53
CA GLY A 104 -1.06 -5.34 8.58
C GLY A 104 -1.60 -6.08 9.79
N TRP A 105 -0.98 -7.21 10.09
CA TRP A 105 -1.28 -8.02 11.26
C TRP A 105 -0.21 -7.82 12.31
N ARG A 106 -0.60 -7.57 13.56
CA ARG A 106 0.37 -7.39 14.67
C ARG A 106 1.24 -8.61 14.91
N LYS A 107 0.70 -9.82 14.74
CA LYS A 107 1.45 -11.07 14.94
C LYS A 107 2.13 -11.50 13.64
N ARG A 108 3.42 -11.83 13.73
CA ARG A 108 4.25 -12.29 12.60
C ARG A 108 3.65 -13.50 11.89
N GLU A 109 3.17 -14.49 12.63
CA GLU A 109 2.59 -15.71 12.02
C GLU A 109 1.33 -15.42 11.21
N THR A 110 0.44 -14.55 11.69
CA THR A 110 -0.75 -14.17 10.93
C THR A 110 -0.40 -13.40 9.67
N ALA A 111 0.60 -12.51 9.73
CA ALA A 111 1.12 -11.81 8.56
C ALA A 111 1.74 -12.79 7.55
N ARG A 112 2.50 -13.78 8.03
CA ARG A 112 3.11 -14.83 7.20
C ARG A 112 2.08 -15.69 6.50
N ILE A 113 1.04 -16.14 7.21
CA ILE A 113 -0.05 -16.93 6.63
C ILE A 113 -0.81 -16.10 5.59
N ALA A 114 -1.09 -14.83 5.88
CA ALA A 114 -1.77 -13.94 4.94
C ALA A 114 -0.94 -13.72 3.67
N SER A 115 0.36 -13.43 3.81
CA SER A 115 1.30 -13.27 2.70
C SER A 115 1.39 -14.55 1.86
N LYS A 116 1.49 -15.72 2.51
CA LYS A 116 1.47 -17.02 1.83
C LYS A 116 0.21 -17.22 0.98
N GLN A 117 -0.92 -16.76 1.49
CA GLN A 117 -2.21 -16.86 0.79
C GLN A 117 -2.36 -15.84 -0.34
N HIS A 118 -1.72 -14.67 -0.24
CA HIS A 118 -1.74 -13.63 -1.28
C HIS A 118 -0.84 -13.95 -2.47
N HIS A 119 0.42 -14.24 -2.19
CA HIS A 119 1.46 -14.33 -3.24
C HIS A 119 1.72 -15.77 -3.66
N GLY A 120 1.33 -16.74 -2.84
CA GLY A 120 1.80 -18.12 -2.97
C GLY A 120 3.27 -18.23 -2.56
N TYR A 121 3.67 -19.38 -2.04
CA TYR A 121 5.08 -19.71 -1.80
C TYR A 121 5.36 -21.11 -2.32
N ARG A 122 6.50 -21.27 -2.98
CA ARG A 122 7.05 -22.60 -3.26
C ARG A 122 7.52 -23.20 -1.94
N GLN A 123 7.00 -24.37 -1.61
CA GLN A 123 7.44 -25.12 -0.45
C GLN A 123 8.27 -26.31 -0.92
N ARG A 124 9.46 -26.48 -0.35
CA ARG A 124 10.25 -27.70 -0.55
C ARG A 124 9.66 -28.78 0.35
N HIS A 125 9.23 -29.88 -0.24
CA HIS A 125 8.76 -31.05 0.47
C HIS A 125 9.78 -32.17 0.32
N THR A 126 9.93 -32.99 1.36
CA THR A 126 10.59 -34.29 1.21
C THR A 126 9.72 -35.20 0.34
N ARG A 127 10.33 -36.18 -0.32
CA ARG A 127 9.62 -37.12 -1.21
C ARG A 127 8.42 -37.78 -0.51
N SER A 128 8.59 -38.21 0.75
CA SER A 128 7.53 -38.82 1.55
C SER A 128 6.37 -37.86 1.84
N ALA A 129 6.67 -36.59 2.19
CA ALA A 129 5.65 -35.58 2.45
C ALA A 129 4.87 -35.20 1.19
N ALA A 130 5.53 -35.15 0.02
CA ALA A 130 4.90 -34.90 -1.26
C ALA A 130 3.96 -36.05 -1.66
N ILE A 131 4.40 -37.31 -1.52
CA ILE A 131 3.56 -38.49 -1.80
C ILE A 131 2.34 -38.52 -0.89
N LYS A 132 2.50 -38.23 0.41
CA LYS A 132 1.37 -38.16 1.36
C LYS A 132 0.38 -37.06 0.98
N ALA A 133 0.88 -35.89 0.57
CA ALA A 133 0.02 -34.80 0.12
C ALA A 133 -0.78 -35.21 -1.12
N LEU A 134 -0.11 -35.77 -2.15
CA LEU A 134 -0.74 -36.23 -3.39
C LEU A 134 -1.79 -37.33 -3.18
N ARG A 135 -1.54 -38.27 -2.26
CA ARG A 135 -2.52 -39.31 -1.90
C ARG A 135 -3.79 -38.69 -1.33
N ASN A 136 -3.65 -37.69 -0.47
CA ASN A 136 -4.78 -36.96 0.12
C ASN A 136 -5.47 -35.99 -0.86
N GLU A 137 -4.97 -35.79 -2.09
CA GLU A 137 -5.64 -34.98 -3.12
C GLU A 137 -6.54 -35.78 -4.06
N LYS A 138 -6.39 -37.12 -4.08
CA LYS A 138 -7.17 -38.02 -4.94
C LYS A 138 -8.41 -38.61 -4.27
N GLU A 139 -8.54 -38.48 -2.95
CA GLU A 139 -9.75 -38.79 -2.16
C GLU A 139 -10.65 -37.55 -2.01
#